data_AF-A0A1G0JWG2-F1
#
_entry.id   AF-A0A1G0JWG2-F1
#
_cell.length_a   1.000
_cell.length_b   1.000
_cell.length_c   1.000
_cell.angle_alpha   90.00
_cell.angle_beta   90.00
_cell.angle_gamma   90.00
#
_symmetry.space_group_name_H-M   'P 1'
#
loop_
_entity.id
_entity.type
_entity.pdbx_description
1 polymer ?
#
loop_
_entity_poly.entity_id
_entity_poly.type
_entity_poly.pdbx_seq_one_letter_code
_entity_poly.pdbx_strand_id
1 'polypeptide(L)'
;MRSKSMKTLDVQTQEQWRKWLEKYHDSESEVWLIFHKRHTGRESIVYSDALDEALCFGWIDSAKRQETKDRRLEEAISLLSAGRKLGLK
;
A
#
# COMPACT_ATOMS: atom_id res chain seq x y z
N MET A 1 -16.26 -19.41 13.26
CA MET A 1 -15.85 -18.07 12.77
C MET A 1 -14.36 -17.94 13.06
N ARG A 2 -13.48 -18.03 12.06
CA ARG A 2 -12.03 -17.89 12.30
C ARG A 2 -11.72 -16.39 12.37
N SER A 3 -11.44 -15.89 13.56
CA SER A 3 -10.79 -14.60 13.73
C SER A 3 -9.43 -14.67 13.03
N LYS A 4 -9.33 -14.13 11.81
CA LYS A 4 -8.08 -14.09 11.06
C LYS A 4 -7.16 -13.11 11.81
N SER A 5 -6.14 -13.62 12.49
CA SER A 5 -5.14 -12.81 13.17
C SER A 5 -4.43 -11.95 12.14
N MET A 6 -4.70 -10.65 12.11
CA MET A 6 -4.07 -9.72 11.17
C MET A 6 -2.58 -9.63 11.50
N LYS A 7 -1.72 -10.14 10.62
CA LYS A 7 -0.27 -10.03 10.76
C LYS A 7 0.16 -8.62 10.40
N THR A 8 0.65 -7.88 11.39
CA THR A 8 1.26 -6.57 11.20
C THR A 8 2.78 -6.71 11.17
N LEU A 9 3.44 -5.90 10.36
CA LEU A 9 4.89 -5.88 10.21
C LEU A 9 5.38 -4.43 10.29
N ASP A 10 6.23 -4.17 11.27
CA ASP A 10 6.93 -2.89 11.44
C ASP A 10 8.36 -3.06 10.90
N VAL A 11 8.64 -2.42 9.77
CA VAL A 11 9.97 -2.41 9.16
C VAL A 11 10.39 -0.97 8.87
N GLN A 12 11.67 -0.73 9.08
CA GLN A 12 12.26 0.60 8.99
C GLN A 12 13.01 0.80 7.68
N THR A 13 13.47 -0.29 7.04
CA THR A 13 14.29 -0.22 5.82
C THR A 13 13.79 -1.18 4.74
N GLN A 14 14.18 -0.88 3.49
CA GLN A 14 13.90 -1.69 2.32
C GLN A 14 14.45 -3.12 2.47
N GLU A 15 15.64 -3.29 3.04
CA GLU A 15 16.26 -4.61 3.22
C GLU A 15 15.49 -5.49 4.21
N GLN A 16 14.93 -4.90 5.27
CA GLN A 16 14.10 -5.62 6.22
C GLN A 16 12.82 -6.13 5.56
N TRP A 17 12.21 -5.29 4.71
CA TRP A 17 11.03 -5.67 3.95
C TRP A 17 11.34 -6.76 2.92
N ARG A 18 12.43 -6.61 2.16
CA ARG A 18 12.89 -7.62 1.20
C ARG A 18 13.13 -8.98 1.86
N LYS A 19 13.83 -9.03 2.99
CA LYS A 19 14.07 -10.28 3.74
C LYS A 19 12.78 -10.95 4.19
N TRP A 20 11.77 -10.16 4.55
CA TRP A 20 10.46 -10.70 4.89
C TRP A 20 9.79 -11.32 3.66
N LEU A 21 9.79 -10.59 2.54
CA LEU A 21 9.23 -11.08 1.27
C LEU A 21 9.94 -12.36 0.80
N GLU A 22 11.27 -12.39 0.77
CA GLU A 22 12.05 -13.59 0.39
C GLU A 22 11.61 -14.83 1.17
N LYS A 23 11.30 -14.68 2.46
CA LYS A 23 10.93 -15.78 3.33
C LYS A 23 9.42 -16.13 3.28
N TYR A 24 8.56 -15.15 3.04
CA TYR A 24 7.12 -15.29 3.31
C TYR A 24 6.19 -14.98 2.12
N HIS A 25 6.71 -14.48 0.98
CA HIS A 25 5.90 -14.10 -0.20
C HIS A 25 5.17 -15.25 -0.90
N ASP A 26 5.44 -16.51 -0.57
CA ASP A 26 4.71 -17.66 -1.12
C ASP A 26 3.81 -18.31 -0.07
N SER A 27 4.18 -18.20 1.21
CA SER A 27 3.49 -18.87 2.31
C SER A 27 2.38 -18.04 2.96
N GLU A 28 2.52 -16.72 2.96
CA GLU A 28 1.51 -15.83 3.55
C GLU A 28 0.51 -15.39 2.47
N SER A 29 -0.64 -14.86 2.86
CA SER A 29 -1.62 -14.29 1.91
C SER A 29 -1.81 -12.79 2.07
N GLU A 30 -1.42 -12.24 3.22
CA GLU A 30 -1.52 -10.82 3.52
C GLU A 30 -0.58 -10.44 4.67
N VAL A 31 -0.10 -9.20 4.65
CA VAL A 31 0.59 -8.57 5.77
C VAL A 31 0.28 -7.08 5.78
N TRP A 32 0.15 -6.51 6.97
CA TRP A 32 -0.07 -5.08 7.17
C TRP A 32 1.25 -4.40 7.53
N LEU A 33 1.83 -3.69 6.56
CA LEU A 33 2.98 -2.83 6.81
C LEU A 33 2.59 -1.60 7.64
N ILE A 34 3.33 -1.35 8.71
CA ILE A 34 3.13 -0.19 9.58
C ILE A 34 3.97 0.97 9.04
N PHE A 35 3.27 2.06 8.68
CA PHE A 35 3.90 3.32 8.28
C PHE A 35 3.78 4.36 9.39
N HIS A 36 4.90 4.75 9.99
CA HIS A 36 4.91 5.78 11.03
C HIS A 36 4.80 7.17 10.41
N LYS A 37 3.97 8.05 11.00
CA LYS A 37 3.85 9.44 10.55
C LYS A 37 5.10 10.22 10.95
N ARG A 38 5.55 11.16 10.12
CA ARG A 38 6.77 11.97 10.37
C ARG A 38 6.86 12.61 11.77
N HIS A 39 5.74 13.00 12.36
CA HIS A 39 5.72 13.64 13.68
C HIS A 39 5.95 12.68 14.86
N THR A 40 5.96 11.36 14.64
CA THR A 40 6.18 10.38 15.71
C THR A 40 7.67 10.18 16.02
N GLY A 41 8.58 10.73 15.20
CA GLY A 41 10.03 10.56 15.35
C GLY A 41 10.52 9.14 15.11
N ARG A 42 9.66 8.22 14.66
CA ARG A 42 10.01 6.82 14.37
C ARG A 42 10.39 6.67 12.90
N GLU A 43 11.50 5.98 12.66
CA GLU A 43 11.88 5.56 11.32
C GLU A 43 10.88 4.54 10.78
N SER A 44 10.61 4.63 9.48
CA SER A 44 9.67 3.78 8.78
C SER A 44 10.10 3.69 7.33
N ILE A 45 9.94 2.52 6.72
CA ILE A 45 10.24 2.34 5.30
C ILE A 45 9.52 3.37 4.45
N VAL A 46 10.20 3.89 3.42
CA VAL A 46 9.58 4.80 2.45
C VAL A 46 8.53 4.01 1.66
N TYR A 47 7.34 4.59 1.51
CA TYR A 47 6.22 3.93 0.86
C TYR A 47 6.52 3.46 -0.57
N SER A 48 7.28 4.25 -1.34
CA SER A 48 7.72 3.87 -2.70
C SER A 48 8.55 2.59 -2.67
N ASP A 49 9.55 2.54 -1.79
CA ASP A 49 10.48 1.41 -1.70
C ASP A 49 9.76 0.14 -1.24
N ALA A 50 8.81 0.29 -0.31
CA ALA A 50 7.95 -0.81 0.11
C ALA A 50 7.12 -1.37 -1.05
N LEU A 51 6.59 -0.48 -1.91
CA LEU A 51 5.80 -0.87 -3.07
C LEU A 51 6.66 -1.51 -4.16
N ASP A 52 7.82 -0.94 -4.47
CA ASP A 52 8.73 -1.47 -5.48
C ASP A 52 9.20 -2.88 -5.13
N GLU A 53 9.58 -3.13 -3.88
CA GLU A 53 9.90 -4.49 -3.42
C GLU A 53 8.70 -5.42 -3.50
N ALA A 54 7.51 -4.97 -3.06
CA ALA A 54 6.32 -5.82 -3.14
C ALA A 54 5.96 -6.20 -4.58
N LEU A 55 6.20 -5.30 -5.55
CA LEU A 55 6.04 -5.57 -6.98
C LEU A 55 7.11 -6.53 -7.50
N CYS A 56 8.38 -6.37 -7.10
CA CYS A 56 9.48 -7.27 -7.49
C CYS A 56 9.22 -8.73 -7.11
N PHE A 57 8.59 -8.97 -5.96
CA PHE A 57 8.21 -10.30 -5.49
C PHE A 57 6.82 -10.75 -5.98
N GLY A 58 6.13 -9.94 -6.80
CA GLY A 58 4.77 -10.23 -7.26
C GLY A 58 3.73 -10.29 -6.14
N TRP A 59 4.03 -9.72 -4.98
CA TRP A 59 3.25 -9.82 -3.76
C TRP A 59 2.01 -8.92 -3.75
N ILE A 60 2.07 -7.80 -4.49
CA ILE A 60 0.94 -6.89 -4.67
C ILE A 60 0.61 -6.81 -6.15
N ASP A 61 -0.64 -7.13 -6.50
CA ASP A 61 -1.17 -6.96 -7.86
C ASP A 61 -1.60 -5.50 -8.14
N SER A 62 -2.11 -4.79 -7.12
CA SER A 62 -2.44 -3.37 -7.25
C SER A 62 -2.34 -2.57 -5.94
N ALA A 63 -1.72 -1.39 -6.02
CA ALA A 63 -1.54 -0.49 -4.88
C ALA A 63 -2.83 0.22 -4.40
N LYS A 64 -3.88 0.21 -5.24
CA LYS A 64 -5.17 0.86 -4.95
C LYS A 64 -6.29 -0.16 -5.10
N ARG A 65 -7.13 -0.28 -4.07
CA ARG A 65 -8.36 -1.05 -4.13
C ARG A 65 -9.22 -0.58 -5.31
N GLN A 66 -9.88 -1.53 -5.97
CA GLN A 66 -10.77 -1.23 -7.10
C GLN A 66 -11.82 -0.18 -6.72
N GLU A 67 -12.46 -0.32 -5.55
CA GLU A 67 -13.40 0.66 -5.00
C GLU A 67 -12.83 2.08 -4.92
N THR A 68 -11.55 2.24 -4.57
CA THR A 68 -10.90 3.55 -4.51
C THR A 68 -10.65 4.13 -5.90
N LYS A 69 -10.38 3.28 -6.90
CA LYS A 69 -10.27 3.69 -8.29
C LYS A 69 -11.63 4.13 -8.83
N ASP A 70 -12.67 3.33 -8.56
CA ASP A 70 -14.04 3.58 -9.02
C ASP A 70 -14.59 4.89 -8.44
N ARG A 71 -14.45 5.11 -7.12
CA ARG A 71 -14.85 6.37 -6.48
C ARG A 71 -14.17 7.60 -7.09
N ARG A 72 -12.85 7.49 -7.38
CA ARG A 72 -12.12 8.60 -8.02
C ARG A 72 -12.55 8.83 -9.47
N LEU A 73 -12.92 7.77 -10.17
CA LEU A 73 -13.46 7.87 -11.53
C LEU A 73 -14.82 8.58 -11.51
N GLU A 74 -15.70 8.25 -10.58
CA GLU A 74 -16.99 8.94 -10.39
C GLU A 74 -16.82 10.42 -10.04
N GLU A 75 -15.94 10.73 -9.10
CA GLU A 75 -15.59 12.12 -8.76
C GLU A 75 -15.02 12.88 -9.97
N ALA A 76 -14.17 12.23 -10.76
CA ALA A 76 -13.62 12.82 -11.98
C ALA A 76 -14.69 13.11 -13.04
N ILE A 77 -15.62 12.16 -13.28
CA ILE A 77 -16.74 12.34 -14.21
C ILE A 77 -17.63 13.50 -13.75
N SER A 78 -17.96 13.56 -12.47
CA SER A 78 -18.75 14.65 -11.89
C SER A 78 -18.06 16.01 -12.07
N LEU A 79 -16.76 16.11 -11.76
CA LEU A 79 -16.00 17.35 -11.92
C LEU A 79 -15.90 17.80 -13.39
N LEU A 80 -15.67 16.87 -14.31
CA LEU A 80 -15.62 17.16 -15.75
C LEU A 80 -16.98 17.60 -16.28
N SER A 81 -18.07 16.95 -15.87
CA SER A 81 -19.43 17.37 -16.22
C SER A 81 -19.79 18.76 -15.68
N ALA A 82 -19.19 19.14 -14.55
CA ALA A 82 -19.34 20.48 -13.95
C ALA A 82 -18.37 21.52 -14.52
N GLY A 83 -17.59 21.19 -15.56
CA GLY A 83 -16.60 22.09 -16.17
C GLY A 83 -15.43 22.47 -15.27
N ARG A 84 -15.21 21.73 -14.17
CA ARG A 84 -14.11 21.98 -13.22
C ARG A 84 -12.86 21.21 -13.65
N LYS A 85 -11.70 21.86 -13.55
CA LYS A 85 -10.41 21.19 -13.80
C LYS A 85 -10.15 20.15 -12.72
N LEU A 86 -9.75 18.95 -13.14
CA LEU A 86 -9.19 17.93 -12.26
C LEU A 86 -7.90 18.48 -11.66
N GLY A 87 -7.91 18.75 -10.36
CA GLY A 87 -6.73 19.07 -9.58
C GLY A 87 -5.85 17.83 -9.40
N LEU A 88 -5.30 17.33 -10.50
CA LEU A 88 -4.26 16.31 -10.50
C LEU A 88 -2.98 16.98 -9.99
N LYS A 89 -2.54 16.58 -8.79
CA LYS A 89 -1.17 16.82 -8.30
C LYS A 89 -0.30 15.66 -8.73
#